data_AF-A0A0D3KFP4-F1
#
_entry.id   AF-A0A0D3KFP4-F1
#
_cell.length_a   1.000
_cell.length_b   1.000
_cell.length_c   1.000
_cell.angle_alpha   90.00
_cell.angle_beta   90.00
_cell.angle_gamma   90.00
#
_symmetry.space_group_name_H-M   'P 1'
#
loop_
_entity.id
_entity.type
_entity.pdbx_description
1 polymer ?
#
loop_
_entity_poly.entity_id
_entity_poly.type
_entity_poly.pdbx_seq_one_letter_code
_entity_poly.pdbx_strand_id
1 'polypeptide(L)' 'VPEGITSICDAAFEGRSSLISVTFPATLTSIGNYAFCGCTSLRSITLPASLTSIGQEAFNGCSALASV' A
#
# COMPACT_ATOMS: atom_id res chain seq x y z
N VAL A 1 8.25 -7.05 -0.14
CA VAL A 1 7.28 -8.08 -0.58
C VAL A 1 7.98 -9.03 -1.55
N PRO A 2 7.71 -10.35 -1.51
CA PRO A 2 8.35 -11.31 -2.41
C PRO A 2 8.02 -11.04 -3.88
N GLU A 3 8.95 -11.41 -4.77
CA GLU A 3 8.72 -11.34 -6.23
C GLU A 3 7.57 -12.28 -6.62
N GLY A 4 6.68 -11.81 -7.50
CA GLY A 4 5.51 -12.56 -7.95
C GLY A 4 4.19 -12.21 -7.25
N ILE A 5 4.18 -11.31 -6.26
CA ILE A 5 2.91 -10.75 -5.76
C ILE A 5 2.28 -9.89 -6.86
N THR A 6 1.05 -10.24 -7.23
CA THR A 6 0.23 -9.52 -8.21
C THR A 6 -0.85 -8.67 -7.55
N SER A 7 -1.23 -8.96 -6.31
CA SER A 7 -2.28 -8.19 -5.63
C SER A 7 -2.04 -8.12 -4.12
N ILE A 8 -2.36 -6.97 -3.51
CA ILE A 8 -2.50 -6.80 -2.07
C ILE A 8 -3.98 -6.94 -1.72
N CYS A 9 -4.31 -7.83 -0.78
CA CYS A 9 -5.70 -8.03 -0.34
C CYS A 9 -6.23 -6.86 0.49
N ASP A 10 -7.55 -6.83 0.66
CA ASP A 10 -8.23 -5.87 1.51
C ASP A 10 -7.69 -5.91 2.95
N ALA A 11 -7.51 -4.74 3.56
CA ALA A 11 -7.01 -4.54 4.93
C ALA A 11 -5.66 -5.22 5.26
N ALA A 12 -4.87 -5.65 4.27
CA ALA A 12 -3.65 -6.44 4.49
C ALA A 12 -2.64 -5.81 5.48
N PHE A 13 -2.61 -4.48 5.54
CA PHE A 13 -1.74 -3.71 6.43
C PHE A 13 -2.49 -2.63 7.21
N GLU A 14 -3.81 -2.79 7.39
CA GLU A 14 -4.62 -1.84 8.14
C GLU A 14 -4.08 -1.63 9.57
N GLY A 15 -4.03 -0.37 10.01
CA GLY A 15 -3.64 0.05 11.35
C GLY A 15 -2.16 -0.13 11.69
N ARG A 16 -1.30 -0.47 10.72
CA ARG A 16 0.12 -0.74 11.01
C ARG A 16 0.93 0.54 11.20
N SER A 17 0.99 1.00 12.45
CA SER A 17 1.79 2.15 12.87
C SER A 17 3.31 1.91 12.89
N SER A 18 3.79 0.69 12.66
CA SER A 18 5.23 0.40 12.54
C SER A 18 5.73 0.42 11.10
N LEU A 19 4.82 0.52 10.12
CA LEU A 19 5.17 0.49 8.71
C LEU A 19 5.68 1.87 8.26
N ILE A 20 6.97 1.98 7.97
CA ILE A 20 7.60 3.26 7.59
C ILE A 20 7.68 3.43 6.07
N SER A 21 8.02 2.35 5.36
CA SER A 21 8.13 2.35 3.91
C SER A 21 7.71 1.02 3.30
N VAL A 22 7.22 1.06 2.06
CA VAL A 22 6.87 -0.13 1.29
C VAL A 22 7.36 0.02 -0.16
N THR A 23 8.07 -1.00 -0.61
CA THR A 23 8.46 -1.17 -2.02
C THR A 23 7.74 -2.38 -2.58
N PHE A 24 7.05 -2.21 -3.69
CA PHE A 24 6.30 -3.28 -4.36
C PHE A 24 7.10 -3.90 -5.51
N PRO A 25 6.86 -5.18 -5.84
CA PRO A 25 7.42 -5.78 -7.04
C PRO A 25 6.77 -5.16 -8.28
N ALA A 26 7.50 -5.18 -9.39
CA ALA A 26 7.00 -4.72 -10.69
C ALA A 26 5.81 -5.56 -11.21
N THR A 27 5.49 -6.69 -10.57
CA THR A 27 4.34 -7.54 -10.92
C THR A 27 3.04 -7.13 -10.26
N LEU A 28 3.05 -6.17 -9.32
CA LEU A 28 1.85 -5.79 -8.57
C LEU A 28 0.88 -5.01 -9.46
N THR A 29 -0.33 -5.53 -9.65
CA THR A 29 -1.37 -4.92 -10.48
C THR A 29 -2.50 -4.29 -9.67
N SER A 30 -2.73 -4.75 -8.43
CA SER A 30 -3.89 -4.31 -7.64
C SER A 30 -3.59 -4.14 -6.15
N ILE A 31 -4.18 -3.11 -5.54
CA ILE A 31 -4.22 -2.89 -4.08
C ILE A 31 -5.67 -2.92 -3.63
N GLY A 32 -5.99 -3.73 -2.62
CA GLY A 32 -7.34 -3.90 -2.07
C GLY A 32 -7.86 -2.70 -1.26
N ASN A 33 -9.13 -2.77 -0.89
CA ASN A 33 -9.80 -1.77 -0.06
C ASN A 33 -9.14 -1.71 1.32
N TYR A 34 -8.95 -0.51 1.86
CA TYR A 34 -8.36 -0.28 3.18
C TYR A 34 -6.96 -0.91 3.39
N ALA A 35 -6.27 -1.31 2.31
CA ALA A 35 -5.04 -2.13 2.41
C ALA A 35 -3.94 -1.52 3.29
N PHE A 36 -3.83 -0.19 3.35
CA PHE A 36 -2.92 0.56 4.22
C PHE A 36 -3.67 1.57 5.10
N CYS A 37 -4.98 1.39 5.28
CA CYS A 37 -5.80 2.30 6.10
C CYS A 37 -5.20 2.44 7.50
N GLY A 38 -5.07 3.65 8.04
CA GLY A 38 -4.53 3.90 9.37
C GLY A 38 -3.02 3.64 9.53
N CYS A 39 -2.25 3.49 8.45
CA CYS A 39 -0.78 3.41 8.54
C CYS A 39 -0.15 4.78 8.84
N THR A 40 -0.31 5.28 10.06
CA THR A 40 0.09 6.64 10.47
C THR A 40 1.58 6.93 10.38
N SER A 41 2.43 5.90 10.32
CA SER A 41 3.89 6.05 10.22
C SER A 41 4.43 5.79 8.82
N LEU A 42 3.57 5.45 7.85
CA LEU A 42 3.98 5.20 6.48
C LEU A 42 4.36 6.53 5.83
N ARG A 43 5.65 6.71 5.56
CA ARG A 43 6.22 7.95 5.02
C ARG A 43 6.42 7.92 3.52
N SER A 44 6.73 6.74 2.98
CA SER A 44 7.08 6.58 1.58
C SER A 44 6.55 5.26 1.04
N ILE A 45 5.95 5.35 -0.14
CA ILE A 45 5.49 4.20 -0.91
C ILE A 45 5.91 4.40 -2.35
N THR A 46 6.31 3.32 -3.02
CA THR A 46 6.66 3.37 -4.45
C THR A 46 5.71 2.45 -5.19
N LEU A 47 4.76 3.05 -5.92
CA LEU A 47 3.82 2.33 -6.74
C LEU A 47 4.50 1.88 -8.05
N PRO A 48 4.36 0.60 -8.45
CA PRO A 48 4.94 0.12 -9.70
C PRO A 48 4.10 0.59 -10.89
N ALA A 49 4.73 0.76 -12.05
CA ALA A 49 4.06 1.20 -13.28
C ALA A 49 2.97 0.24 -13.80
N SER A 50 3.00 -1.02 -13.35
CA SER A 50 2.01 -2.05 -13.65
C SER A 50 0.75 -1.98 -12.80
N LEU A 51 0.71 -1.11 -11.78
CA LEU A 51 -0.45 -0.95 -10.91
C LEU A 51 -1.61 -0.33 -11.71
N THR A 52 -2.71 -1.08 -11.81
CA THR A 52 -3.90 -0.67 -12.57
C THR A 52 -5.10 -0.39 -11.67
N SER A 53 -5.08 -0.85 -10.41
CA SER A 53 -6.22 -0.71 -9.50
C SER A 53 -5.80 -0.43 -8.06
N ILE A 54 -6.48 0.54 -7.43
CA ILE A 54 -6.36 0.87 -6.02
C ILE A 54 -7.77 0.88 -5.42
N GLY A 55 -7.97 0.08 -4.38
CA GLY A 55 -9.24 -0.05 -3.68
C GLY A 55 -9.63 1.21 -2.91
N GLN A 56 -10.88 1.26 -2.51
CA GLN A 56 -11.43 2.35 -1.72
C GLN A 56 -10.63 2.52 -0.43
N GLU A 57 -10.29 3.78 -0.10
CA GLU A 57 -9.65 4.14 1.16
C GLU A 57 -8.35 3.37 1.45
N ALA A 58 -7.68 2.84 0.42
CA ALA A 58 -6.47 2.05 0.56
C ALA A 58 -5.36 2.75 1.35
N PHE A 59 -5.30 4.09 1.31
CA PHE A 59 -4.34 4.92 2.06
C PHE A 59 -5.00 5.90 3.03
N ASN A 60 -6.26 5.68 3.41
CA ASN A 60 -6.94 6.54 4.37
C ASN A 60 -6.19 6.55 5.70
N GLY A 61 -6.06 7.71 6.36
CA GLY A 61 -5.39 7.80 7.65
C GLY A 61 -3.86 7.60 7.64
N CYS A 62 -3.23 7.49 6.46
CA CYS A 62 -1.77 7.52 6.30
C CYS A 62 -1.22 8.95 6.47
N SER A 63 -1.31 9.51 7.68
CA SER A 63 -0.99 10.93 7.95
C SER A 63 0.46 11.33 7.67
N ALA A 64 1.41 10.40 7.75
CA ALA A 64 2.82 10.66 7.45
C ALA A 64 3.17 10.50 5.96
N LEU A 65 2.23 10.06 5.11
CA LEU A 65 2.49 9.77 3.71
C LEU A 65 2.52 11.08 2.93
N ALA A 66 3.73 11.53 2.58
CA ALA A 66 3.92 12.82 1.93
C ALA A 66 3.57 12.79 0.42
N SER A 67 3.77 11.64 -0.23
CA SER A 67 3.56 11.48 -1.67
C SER A 67 3.38 9.99 -2.00
N VAL A 68 2.55 9.73 -3.00
CA VAL A 68 2.24 8.41 -3.57
C VAL A 68 2.72 8.37 -5.00
#